data_AF-A0AAW9HX87-F1
#
_entry.id   AF-A0AAW9HX87-F1
#
_cell.length_a   1.000
_cell.length_b   1.000
_cell.length_c   1.000
_cell.angle_alpha   90.00
_cell.angle_beta   90.00
_cell.angle_gamma   90.00
#
_symmetry.space_group_name_H-M   'P 1'
#
loop_
_entity.id
_entity.type
_entity.pdbx_description
1 polymer ?
#
loop_
_entity_poly.entity_id
_entity_poly.type
_entity_poly.pdbx_seq_one_letter_code
_entity_poly.pdbx_strand_id
1 'polypeptide(L)' 'TCMLGGCFWTLAIMPEFMQKIANFIPQKWAIEAVEIAATGGTFSDIALPLAILSLMAVILLAVGSAVLRPSERGAGQGA' A
#
# COMPACT_ATOMS: atom_id res chain seq x y z
N THR A 1 -2.03 -11.59 -3.62
CA THR A 1 -1.08 -10.46 -3.80
C THR A 1 0.31 -10.76 -3.26
N CYS A 2 0.50 -11.69 -2.31
CA CYS A 2 1.81 -11.96 -1.67
C CYS A 2 2.94 -12.32 -2.65
N MET A 3 2.64 -13.07 -3.72
CA MET A 3 3.61 -13.36 -4.79
C MET A 3 3.99 -12.13 -5.62
N LEU A 4 3.01 -11.28 -5.98
CA LEU A 4 3.25 -10.06 -6.77
C LEU A 4 3.91 -8.92 -5.97
N GLY A 5 3.74 -8.93 -4.64
CA GLY A 5 4.33 -7.94 -3.74
C GLY A 5 5.81 -8.19 -3.41
N GLY A 6 6.41 -9.29 -3.88
CA GLY A 6 7.82 -9.59 -3.62
C GLY A 6 8.08 -10.48 -2.39
N CYS A 7 7.05 -10.87 -1.64
CA CYS A 7 7.21 -11.62 -0.38
C CYS A 7 7.68 -13.06 -0.57
N PHE A 8 7.38 -13.66 -1.72
CA PHE A 8 7.70 -15.06 -2.04
C PHE A 8 8.73 -15.19 -3.17
N TRP A 9 8.98 -14.10 -3.90
CA TRP A 9 9.78 -14.07 -5.11
C TRP A 9 10.41 -12.68 -5.27
N THR A 10 11.73 -12.56 -5.40
CA THR A 10 12.39 -11.26 -5.56
C THR A 10 11.86 -10.57 -6.83
N LEU A 11 11.51 -9.29 -6.77
CA LEU A 11 10.99 -8.56 -7.94
C LEU A 11 11.93 -8.64 -9.16
N ALA A 12 13.24 -8.81 -8.93
CA ALA A 12 14.26 -8.93 -9.95
C ALA A 12 14.12 -10.13 -10.90
N ILE A 13 13.42 -11.20 -10.49
CA ILE A 13 13.24 -12.43 -11.28
C ILE A 13 11.84 -12.49 -11.92
N MET A 14 11.01 -11.45 -11.74
CA MET A 14 9.74 -11.30 -12.46
C MET A 14 9.91 -10.63 -13.83
N PRO A 15 9.10 -10.99 -14.85
CA PRO A 15 9.10 -10.29 -16.14
C PRO A 15 8.68 -8.83 -15.98
N GLU A 16 9.25 -7.92 -16.80
CA GLU A 16 9.14 -6.45 -16.63
C GLU A 16 7.71 -5.93 -16.49
N PHE A 17 6.76 -6.52 -17.21
CA PHE A 17 5.35 -6.16 -17.10
C PHE A 17 4.80 -6.33 -15.67
N MET A 18 5.21 -7.39 -15.01
CA MET A 18 4.75 -7.75 -13.67
C MET A 18 5.40 -6.85 -12.60
N GLN A 19 6.65 -6.44 -12.81
CA GLN A 19 7.32 -5.43 -11.97
C GLN A 19 6.60 -4.07 -12.05
N LYS A 20 6.14 -3.67 -13.24
CA LYS A 20 5.34 -2.44 -13.40
C LYS A 20 4.03 -2.50 -12.63
N ILE A 21 3.34 -3.64 -12.66
CA ILE A 21 2.11 -3.86 -11.87
C ILE A 21 2.41 -3.80 -10.36
N ALA A 22 3.52 -4.39 -9.92
CA ALA A 22 3.88 -4.42 -8.50
C ALA A 22 4.04 -3.02 -7.88
N ASN A 23 4.41 -2.00 -8.65
CA ASN A 23 4.48 -0.61 -8.16
C ASN A 23 3.12 -0.04 -7.71
N PHE A 24 2.01 -0.61 -8.17
CA PHE A 24 0.65 -0.22 -7.75
C PHE A 24 0.16 -0.98 -6.51
N ILE A 25 0.94 -1.92 -6.00
CA ILE A 25 0.57 -2.81 -4.90
C ILE A 25 1.21 -2.28 -3.61
N PRO A 26 0.43 -1.96 -2.56
CA PRO A 26 0.99 -1.41 -1.32
C PRO A 26 1.96 -2.39 -0.64
N GLN A 27 1.73 -3.70 -0.82
CA GLN A 27 2.61 -4.74 -0.27
C GLN A 27 4.06 -4.63 -0.76
N LYS A 28 4.32 -4.18 -2.01
CA LYS A 28 5.67 -4.02 -2.55
C LYS A 28 6.48 -3.00 -1.75
N TRP A 29 5.88 -1.84 -1.51
CA TRP A 29 6.52 -0.74 -0.78
C TRP A 29 6.72 -1.07 0.70
N ALA A 30 5.79 -1.83 1.31
CA ALA A 30 5.95 -2.30 2.68
C ALA A 30 7.15 -3.25 2.83
N ILE A 31 7.32 -4.19 1.89
CA ILE A 31 8.45 -5.14 1.91
C ILE A 31 9.77 -4.42 1.67
N GLU A 32 9.82 -3.48 0.72
CA GLU A 32 11.00 -2.65 0.45
C GLU A 32 11.42 -1.82 1.67
N ALA A 33 10.46 -1.22 2.39
CA ALA A 33 10.74 -0.51 3.64
C ALA A 33 11.38 -1.42 4.71
N VAL A 34 10.87 -2.65 4.84
CA VAL A 34 11.39 -3.64 5.78
C VAL A 34 12.78 -4.13 5.37
N GLU A 35 13.04 -4.36 4.09
CA GLU A 35 14.36 -4.77 3.58
C GLU A 35 15.41 -3.68 3.82
N ILE A 36 15.08 -2.41 3.55
CA ILE A 36 15.97 -1.27 3.81
C ILE A 36 16.25 -1.16 5.32
N ALA A 37 15.23 -1.30 6.16
CA ALA A 37 15.41 -1.28 7.61
C ALA A 37 16.29 -2.45 8.11
N ALA A 38 16.09 -3.66 7.58
CA ALA A 38 16.83 -4.86 7.97
C ALA A 38 18.29 -4.85 7.51
N THR A 39 18.60 -4.18 6.39
CA THR A 39 19.96 -4.05 5.84
C THR A 39 20.75 -2.90 6.45
N GLY A 40 20.18 -2.17 7.42
CA GLY A 40 20.84 -1.05 8.10
C GLY A 40 20.76 0.29 7.35
N GLY A 41 19.80 0.42 6.43
CA GLY A 41 19.51 1.67 5.74
C GLY A 41 19.09 2.79 6.69
N THR A 42 19.26 4.03 6.24
CA THR A 42 18.92 5.22 7.02
C THR A 42 17.45 5.58 6.86
N PHE A 43 16.95 6.48 7.72
CA PHE A 43 15.57 6.94 7.64
C PHE A 43 15.23 7.61 6.28
N SER A 44 16.24 8.23 5.65
CA SER A 44 16.10 8.84 4.32
C SER A 44 15.84 7.80 3.23
N ASP A 45 16.40 6.60 3.36
CA ASP A 45 16.23 5.52 2.39
C ASP A 45 14.82 4.91 2.47
N ILE A 46 14.22 4.91 3.67
CA ILE A 46 12.86 4.41 3.94
C ILE A 46 11.78 5.46 3.63
N ALA A 47 12.16 6.74 3.50
CA ALA A 47 11.22 7.84 3.32
C ALA A 47 10.34 7.68 2.08
N LEU A 48 10.88 7.20 0.96
CA LEU A 48 10.13 7.00 -0.28
C LEU A 48 9.06 5.89 -0.15
N PRO A 49 9.40 4.66 0.31
CA PRO A 49 8.39 3.64 0.62
C PRO A 49 7.28 4.13 1.55
N LEU A 50 7.62 4.86 2.62
CA LEU A 50 6.63 5.39 3.56
C LEU A 50 5.76 6.47 2.95
N ALA A 51 6.33 7.36 2.13
CA ALA A 51 5.56 8.40 1.43
C ALA A 51 4.50 7.78 0.51
N ILE A 52 4.87 6.75 -0.26
CA ILE A 52 3.96 6.09 -1.18
C ILE A 52 2.86 5.34 -0.41
N LEU A 53 3.21 4.61 0.65
CA LEU A 53 2.24 3.95 1.51
C LEU A 53 1.26 4.95 2.14
N SER A 54 1.76 6.08 2.61
CA SER A 54 0.93 7.13 3.22
C SER A 54 -0.05 7.74 2.21
N LEU A 55 0.40 7.99 0.98
CA LEU A 55 -0.45 8.47 -0.10
C LEU A 55 -1.56 7.48 -0.42
N MET A 56 -1.22 6.19 -0.55
CA MET A 56 -2.21 5.13 -0.80
C MET A 56 -3.21 5.01 0.35
N ALA A 57 -2.76 5.14 1.59
CA ALA A 57 -3.64 5.13 2.76
C ALA A 57 -4.62 6.30 2.73
N VAL A 58 -4.16 7.52 2.44
CA VAL A 58 -5.02 8.70 2.31
C VAL A 58 -6.05 8.52 1.21
N ILE A 59 -5.65 8.02 0.03
CA ILE A 59 -6.56 7.78 -1.09
C ILE A 59 -7.61 6.73 -0.71
N LEU A 60 -7.20 5.59 -0.16
CA LEU A 60 -8.12 4.52 0.25
C LEU A 60 -9.05 4.96 1.37
N LEU A 61 -8.57 5.77 2.32
CA LEU A 61 -9.40 6.32 3.38
C LEU A 61 -10.42 7.32 2.82
N ALA A 62 -10.00 8.24 1.93
CA ALA A 62 -10.91 9.20 1.32
C ALA A 62 -11.99 8.51 0.47
N VAL A 63 -11.58 7.55 -0.38
CA VAL A 63 -12.52 6.74 -1.17
C VAL A 63 -13.42 5.92 -0.24
N GLY A 64 -12.84 5.30 0.79
CA GLY A 64 -13.57 4.57 1.81
C GLY A 64 -14.64 5.44 2.48
N SER A 65 -14.30 6.63 2.96
CA SER A 65 -15.24 7.58 3.58
C SER A 65 -16.29 8.13 2.61
N ALA A 66 -16.00 8.19 1.30
CA ALA A 66 -16.97 8.61 0.30
C ALA A 66 -17.95 7.48 -0.09
N VAL A 67 -17.45 6.23 -0.17
CA VAL A 67 -18.23 5.03 -0.54
C VAL A 67 -19.00 4.48 0.65
N LEU A 68 -18.34 4.32 1.78
CA LEU A 68 -18.99 4.11 3.07
C LEU A 68 -19.46 5.47 3.54
N ARG A 69 -20.74 5.78 3.32
CA ARG A 69 -21.45 6.85 4.02
C ARG A 69 -22.16 6.28 5.26
N PRO A 70 -21.52 6.17 6.43
CA PRO A 70 -22.21 5.84 7.68
C PRO A 70 -23.33 6.84 8.03
N SER A 71 -23.21 8.08 7.56
CA SER A 71 -24.09 9.20 7.95
C SER A 71 -25.52 9.13 7.42
N GLU A 72 -25.87 8.14 6.59
CA GLU A 72 -27.25 7.95 6.10
C GLU A 72 -27.92 6.67 6.64
N ARG A 73 -27.23 5.87 7.47
CA ARG A 73 -27.79 4.62 8.03
C ARG A 73 -28.34 4.72 9.46
N GLY A 74 -28.34 5.91 10.07
CA GLY A 74 -28.82 6.12 11.45
C GLY A 74 -29.94 7.14 11.64
N ALA A 75 -30.33 7.90 10.60
CA ALA A 75 -31.29 9.01 10.72
C ALA A 75 -32.66 8.72 10.08
N GLY A 76 -33.03 7.44 9.91
CA GLY A 76 -34.26 7.03 9.23
C GLY A 76 -35.01 5.87 9.88
N GLN A 77 -34.78 5.59 11.17
CA GLN A 77 -35.48 4.51 11.88
C GLN A 77 -35.91 5.01 13.26
N GLY A 78 -36.94 5.84 13.26
CA GLY A 78 -37.49 6.50 14.43
C GLY A 78 -38.53 7.55 14.06
N ALA A 79 -39.47 7.20 13.18
CA ALA A 79 -40.72 7.91 12.96
C ALA A 79 -41.83 6.86 12.83
#